data_AF-A0A956WML1-F1
#
_entry.id   AF-A0A956WML1-F1
#
_cell.length_a   1.000
_cell.length_b   1.000
_cell.length_c   1.000
_cell.angle_alpha   90.00
_cell.angle_beta   90.00
_cell.angle_gamma   90.00
#
_symmetry.space_group_name_H-M   'P 1'
#
loop_
_entity.id
_entity.type
_entity.pdbx_description
1 polymer ?
#
loop_
_entity_poly.entity_id
_entity_poly.type
_entity_poly.pdbx_seq_one_letter_code
_entity_poly.pdbx_strand_id
1 'polypeptide(L)'
;MVTARPVPLTDDAQHPQDDGFFGPESVTWRVYASPSSSIGVATAVLLQMIHPRVVRMIDQASNVRQDPAGRAAATGQYGITITFGDKATAERAGEVLRRIHSHRQAIDPITGETYTPNEPDLLMWVHCTLVWAVLAACQRFGPMLTPAERDRFVYEQRESAR
;
A
#
# COMPACT_ATOMS: atom_id res chain seq x y z
N MET A 1 -9.40 -17.81 -14.22
CA MET A 1 -10.42 -16.81 -14.58
C MET A 1 -9.82 -15.43 -14.35
N VAL A 2 -9.50 -14.70 -15.42
CA VAL A 2 -8.89 -13.37 -15.34
C VAL A 2 -9.99 -12.41 -14.93
N THR A 3 -9.95 -11.92 -13.69
CA THR A 3 -10.84 -10.84 -13.24
C THR A 3 -10.57 -9.62 -14.11
N ALA A 4 -11.58 -9.17 -14.87
CA ALA A 4 -11.50 -7.96 -15.67
C ALA A 4 -11.01 -6.79 -14.81
N ARG A 5 -10.01 -6.07 -15.33
CA ARG A 5 -9.30 -5.00 -14.60
C ARG A 5 -10.26 -3.85 -14.25
N PRO A 6 -10.12 -3.21 -13.08
CA PRO A 6 -10.75 -1.92 -12.83
C PRO A 6 -10.30 -0.92 -13.88
N VAL A 7 -11.24 -0.09 -14.32
CA VAL A 7 -11.12 0.97 -15.32
C VAL A 7 -9.81 1.77 -15.11
N PRO A 8 -9.03 2.07 -16.16
CA PRO A 8 -7.93 3.04 -16.06
C PRO A 8 -8.50 4.34 -15.51
N LEU A 9 -7.93 4.92 -14.45
CA LEU A 9 -8.33 6.25 -14.00
C LEU A 9 -8.12 7.21 -15.19
N THR A 10 -9.22 7.64 -15.81
CA THR A 10 -9.22 8.51 -16.99
C THR A 10 -8.81 9.95 -16.62
N ASP A 11 -8.52 10.75 -17.65
CA ASP A 11 -7.94 12.11 -17.65
C ASP A 11 -8.54 13.16 -16.68
N ASP A 12 -9.71 12.91 -16.09
CA ASP A 12 -10.26 13.77 -15.01
C ASP A 12 -9.37 13.76 -13.73
N ALA A 13 -8.40 12.84 -13.66
CA ALA A 13 -7.40 12.78 -12.60
C ALA A 13 -6.27 13.83 -12.71
N GLN A 14 -6.29 14.72 -13.72
CA GLN A 14 -5.21 15.72 -13.89
C GLN A 14 -5.21 16.82 -12.82
N HIS A 15 -6.33 17.02 -12.10
CA HIS A 15 -6.40 17.98 -11.00
C HIS A 15 -7.19 17.40 -9.82
N PRO A 16 -6.54 17.14 -8.67
CA PRO A 16 -7.24 16.80 -7.44
C PRO A 16 -8.29 17.86 -7.11
N GLN A 17 -9.51 17.42 -6.78
CA GLN A 17 -10.61 18.32 -6.42
C GLN A 17 -10.48 18.85 -4.98
N ASP A 18 -9.72 18.13 -4.15
CA ASP A 18 -9.37 18.47 -2.77
C ASP A 18 -8.00 17.88 -2.41
N ASP A 19 -7.57 18.08 -1.17
CA ASP A 19 -6.29 17.61 -0.63
C ASP A 19 -6.28 16.09 -0.30
N GLY A 20 -7.33 15.34 -0.60
CA GLY A 20 -7.38 13.91 -0.35
C GLY A 20 -7.29 13.54 1.14
N PHE A 21 -6.65 12.40 1.41
CA PHE A 21 -6.32 11.99 2.79
C PHE A 21 -5.09 12.73 3.33
N PHE A 22 -4.20 13.17 2.45
CA PHE A 22 -2.94 13.78 2.78
C PHE A 22 -2.76 15.00 1.89
N GLY A 23 -2.87 16.20 2.46
CA GLY A 23 -2.61 17.43 1.72
C GLY A 23 -1.11 17.75 1.61
N PRO A 24 -0.73 18.75 0.81
CA PRO A 24 0.66 19.21 0.66
C PRO A 24 1.35 19.59 1.97
N GLU A 25 0.58 19.99 2.99
CA GLU A 25 1.07 20.36 4.33
C GLU A 25 1.27 19.14 5.26
N SER A 26 0.86 17.95 4.85
CA SER A 26 1.03 16.72 5.66
C SER A 26 2.48 16.21 5.62
N VAL A 27 2.89 15.53 6.68
CA VAL A 27 4.21 14.90 6.69
C VAL A 27 4.24 13.71 5.73
N THR A 28 3.15 12.95 5.63
CA THR A 28 2.98 11.85 4.66
C THR A 28 3.24 12.34 3.24
N TRP A 29 2.65 13.44 2.79
CA TRP A 29 2.91 13.98 1.44
C TRP A 29 4.40 14.26 1.22
N ARG A 30 5.04 14.96 2.17
CA ARG A 30 6.45 15.33 2.09
C ARG A 30 7.37 14.10 2.10
N VAL A 31 7.04 13.07 2.87
CA VAL A 31 7.82 11.82 2.95
C VAL A 31 7.70 11.01 1.67
N TYR A 32 6.49 10.81 1.15
CA TYR A 32 6.29 10.01 -0.06
C TYR A 32 6.76 10.71 -1.33
N ALA A 33 6.77 12.05 -1.37
CA ALA A 33 7.33 12.83 -2.49
C ALA A 33 8.87 12.72 -2.60
N SER A 34 9.57 12.27 -1.55
CA SER A 34 11.01 12.05 -1.59
C SER A 34 11.35 10.78 -2.37
N PRO A 35 12.43 10.77 -3.20
CA PRO A 35 12.93 9.53 -3.82
C PRO A 35 13.29 8.42 -2.82
N SER A 36 13.54 8.76 -1.55
CA SER A 36 13.77 7.80 -0.47
C SER A 36 12.55 6.89 -0.21
N SER A 37 11.34 7.35 -0.54
CA SER A 37 10.11 6.56 -0.37
C SER A 37 10.15 5.26 -1.18
N SER A 38 10.69 5.29 -2.40
CA SER A 38 10.87 4.11 -3.26
C SER A 38 11.80 3.06 -2.61
N ILE A 39 12.85 3.50 -1.92
CA ILE A 39 13.73 2.60 -1.14
C ILE A 39 12.95 1.98 0.02
N GLY A 40 12.14 2.78 0.72
CA GLY A 40 11.30 2.32 1.81
C GLY A 40 10.24 1.31 1.37
N VAL A 41 9.54 1.57 0.26
CA VAL A 41 8.56 0.64 -0.33
C VAL A 41 9.21 -0.67 -0.75
N ALA A 42 10.37 -0.62 -1.43
CA ALA A 42 11.10 -1.84 -1.79
C ALA A 42 11.53 -2.64 -0.56
N THR A 43 12.00 -1.95 0.48
CA THR A 43 12.36 -2.57 1.77
C THR A 43 11.15 -3.20 2.45
N ALA A 44 10.00 -2.52 2.45
CA ALA A 44 8.75 -3.03 3.00
C ALA A 44 8.32 -4.32 2.30
N VAL A 45 8.37 -4.36 0.96
CA VAL A 45 8.02 -5.55 0.19
C VAL A 45 8.90 -6.73 0.59
N LEU A 46 10.22 -6.53 0.67
CA LEU A 46 11.14 -7.59 1.09
C LEU A 46 10.84 -8.08 2.53
N LEU A 47 10.61 -7.14 3.45
CA LEU A 47 10.27 -7.45 4.84
C LEU A 47 8.94 -8.22 4.94
N GLN A 48 7.95 -7.86 4.13
CA GLN A 48 6.65 -8.52 4.09
C GLN A 48 6.75 -9.97 3.63
N MET A 49 7.68 -10.28 2.72
CA MET A 49 7.89 -11.64 2.21
C MET A 49 8.45 -12.60 3.27
N ILE A 50 8.97 -12.09 4.39
CA ILE A 50 9.47 -12.93 5.48
C ILE A 50 8.31 -13.61 6.23
N HIS A 51 7.10 -13.05 6.18
CA HIS A 51 5.94 -13.62 6.88
C HIS A 51 5.31 -14.76 6.05
N PRO A 52 5.32 -16.03 6.53
CA PRO A 52 4.90 -17.18 5.72
C PRO A 52 3.49 -17.07 5.14
N ARG A 53 2.51 -16.58 5.92
CA ARG A 53 1.13 -16.40 5.44
C ARG A 53 1.01 -15.31 4.36
N VAL A 54 1.85 -14.27 4.42
CA VAL A 54 1.81 -13.17 3.45
C VAL A 54 2.40 -13.64 2.13
N VAL A 55 3.57 -14.28 2.15
CA VAL A 55 4.19 -14.80 0.92
C VAL A 55 3.32 -15.87 0.25
N ARG A 56 2.67 -16.75 1.02
CA ARG A 56 1.70 -17.72 0.49
C ARG A 56 0.48 -17.04 -0.13
N MET A 57 -0.08 -16.02 0.52
CA MET A 57 -1.19 -15.23 -0.04
C MET A 57 -0.82 -14.61 -1.39
N ILE A 58 0.39 -14.06 -1.49
CA ILE A 58 0.89 -13.48 -2.74
C ILE A 58 1.10 -14.56 -3.81
N ASP A 59 1.71 -15.69 -3.47
CA ASP A 59 1.99 -16.76 -4.43
C ASP A 59 0.71 -17.43 -4.96
N GLN A 60 -0.28 -17.67 -4.08
CA GLN A 60 -1.52 -18.39 -4.44
C GLN A 60 -2.63 -17.49 -4.97
N ALA A 61 -2.71 -16.24 -4.49
CA ALA A 61 -3.88 -15.38 -4.72
C ALA A 61 -3.56 -14.07 -5.46
N SER A 62 -2.36 -13.96 -6.06
CA SER A 62 -1.99 -12.82 -6.91
C SER A 62 -1.53 -13.28 -8.31
N ASN A 63 -1.42 -12.33 -9.22
CA ASN A 63 -0.88 -12.54 -10.57
C ASN A 63 0.64 -12.32 -10.66
N VAL A 64 1.36 -12.27 -9.51
CA VAL A 64 2.77 -11.89 -9.47
C VAL A 64 3.68 -12.81 -10.30
N ARG A 65 3.33 -14.11 -10.43
CA ARG A 65 4.09 -15.08 -11.21
C ARG A 65 3.92 -14.89 -12.72
N GLN A 66 2.74 -14.47 -13.15
CA GLN A 66 2.39 -14.32 -14.56
C GLN A 66 2.75 -12.92 -15.08
N ASP A 67 2.56 -11.89 -14.25
CA ASP A 67 2.77 -10.48 -14.61
C ASP A 67 3.35 -9.69 -13.41
N PRO A 68 4.64 -9.89 -13.08
CA PRO A 68 5.28 -9.20 -11.95
C PRO A 68 5.29 -7.68 -12.14
N ALA A 69 5.57 -7.22 -13.36
CA ALA A 69 5.66 -5.81 -13.70
C ALA A 69 4.29 -5.11 -13.58
N GLY A 70 3.24 -5.72 -14.13
CA GLY A 70 1.88 -5.19 -14.00
C GLY A 70 1.38 -5.21 -12.56
N ARG A 71 1.76 -6.23 -11.76
CA ARG A 71 1.42 -6.26 -10.32
C ARG A 71 2.12 -5.13 -9.55
N ALA A 72 3.40 -4.90 -9.82
CA ALA A 72 4.15 -3.79 -9.22
C ALA A 72 3.55 -2.43 -9.60
N ALA A 73 3.25 -2.23 -10.89
CA ALA A 73 2.62 -1.01 -11.39
C ALA A 73 1.25 -0.74 -10.74
N ALA A 74 0.39 -1.76 -10.61
CA ALA A 74 -0.91 -1.61 -9.96
C ALA A 74 -0.79 -1.26 -8.47
N THR A 75 0.17 -1.87 -7.76
CA THR A 75 0.42 -1.58 -6.34
C THR A 75 0.97 -0.16 -6.16
N GLY A 76 1.91 0.26 -7.02
CA GLY A 76 2.44 1.62 -7.04
C GLY A 76 1.36 2.65 -7.34
N GLN A 77 0.52 2.41 -8.34
CA GLN A 77 -0.60 3.29 -8.69
C GLN A 77 -1.59 3.41 -7.52
N TYR A 78 -1.91 2.32 -6.83
CA TYR A 78 -2.74 2.38 -5.62
C TYR A 78 -2.10 3.26 -4.54
N GLY A 79 -0.80 3.08 -4.26
CA GLY A 79 -0.08 3.91 -3.29
C GLY A 79 -0.08 5.41 -3.66
N ILE A 80 0.17 5.73 -4.93
CA ILE A 80 0.11 7.10 -5.46
C ILE A 80 -1.30 7.67 -5.28
N THR A 81 -2.34 6.92 -5.66
CA THR A 81 -3.73 7.36 -5.55
C THR A 81 -4.16 7.60 -4.10
N ILE A 82 -3.78 6.72 -3.16
CA ILE A 82 -4.09 6.92 -1.74
C ILE A 82 -3.34 8.12 -1.15
N THR A 83 -2.13 8.40 -1.63
CA THR A 83 -1.27 9.43 -1.06
C THR A 83 -1.53 10.82 -1.64
N PHE A 84 -1.77 10.91 -2.95
CA PHE A 84 -1.78 12.17 -3.71
C PHE A 84 -3.08 12.42 -4.48
N GLY A 85 -4.01 11.45 -4.51
CA GLY A 85 -5.30 11.62 -5.17
C GLY A 85 -6.28 12.41 -4.32
N ASP A 86 -7.29 12.99 -4.97
CA ASP A 86 -8.45 13.53 -4.26
C ASP A 86 -9.16 12.44 -3.44
N LYS A 87 -9.94 12.87 -2.45
CA LYS A 87 -10.54 11.97 -1.48
C LYS A 87 -11.47 10.94 -2.13
N ALA A 88 -12.29 11.36 -3.10
CA ALA A 88 -13.22 10.47 -3.77
C ALA A 88 -12.50 9.39 -4.59
N THR A 89 -11.40 9.75 -5.24
CA THR A 89 -10.56 8.81 -5.99
C THR A 89 -9.82 7.84 -5.04
N ALA A 90 -9.30 8.33 -3.92
CA ALA A 90 -8.66 7.51 -2.90
C ALA A 90 -9.64 6.51 -2.24
N GLU A 91 -10.84 6.95 -1.87
CA GLU A 91 -11.90 6.10 -1.31
C GLU A 91 -12.30 5.00 -2.29
N ARG A 92 -12.53 5.35 -3.56
CA ARG A 92 -12.85 4.39 -4.62
C ARG A 92 -11.74 3.37 -4.83
N ALA A 93 -10.48 3.78 -4.78
CA ALA A 93 -9.34 2.87 -4.86
C ALA A 93 -9.33 1.88 -3.68
N GLY A 94 -9.61 2.36 -2.47
CA GLY A 94 -9.78 1.52 -1.28
C GLY A 94 -10.91 0.49 -1.42
N GLU A 95 -12.08 0.91 -1.92
CA GLU A 95 -13.20 0.01 -2.19
C GLU A 95 -12.86 -1.07 -3.22
N VAL A 96 -12.17 -0.70 -4.30
CA VAL A 96 -11.70 -1.64 -5.32
C VAL A 96 -10.73 -2.64 -4.72
N LEU A 97 -9.77 -2.19 -3.90
CA LEU A 97 -8.82 -3.09 -3.24
C LEU A 97 -9.53 -4.06 -2.29
N ARG A 98 -10.45 -3.57 -1.45
CA ARG A 98 -11.26 -4.41 -0.54
C ARG A 98 -12.07 -5.44 -1.32
N ARG A 99 -12.66 -5.06 -2.45
CA ARG A 99 -13.37 -6.00 -3.34
C ARG A 99 -12.42 -7.01 -3.96
N ILE A 100 -11.22 -6.63 -4.37
CA ILE A 100 -10.23 -7.61 -4.85
C ILE A 100 -9.91 -8.60 -3.73
N HIS A 101 -9.59 -8.10 -2.53
CA HIS A 101 -9.25 -8.92 -1.36
C HIS A 101 -10.37 -9.86 -0.93
N SER A 102 -11.64 -9.46 -1.04
CA SER A 102 -12.78 -10.33 -0.68
C SER A 102 -12.92 -11.58 -1.56
N HIS A 103 -12.26 -11.63 -2.72
CA HIS A 103 -12.26 -12.78 -3.62
C HIS A 103 -10.94 -13.56 -3.60
N ARG A 104 -10.02 -13.24 -2.68
CA ARG A 104 -8.73 -13.90 -2.53
C ARG A 104 -8.69 -14.73 -1.27
N GLN A 105 -8.04 -15.89 -1.37
CA GLN A 105 -7.78 -16.77 -0.26
C GLN A 105 -6.49 -17.56 -0.54
N ALA A 106 -5.87 -18.05 0.53
CA ALA A 106 -4.76 -18.97 0.45
C ALA A 106 -4.97 -20.12 1.42
N ILE A 107 -4.29 -21.23 1.16
CA ILE A 107 -4.30 -22.43 1.98
C ILE A 107 -2.92 -22.57 2.62
N ASP A 108 -2.88 -22.78 3.93
CA ASP A 108 -1.67 -23.23 4.60
C ASP A 108 -1.47 -24.74 4.34
N PRO A 109 -0.39 -25.16 3.65
CA PRO A 109 -0.16 -26.57 3.33
C PRO A 109 0.26 -27.42 4.52
N ILE A 110 0.61 -26.83 5.67
CA ILE A 110 0.95 -27.56 6.90
C ILE A 110 -0.33 -27.87 7.67
N THR A 111 -1.21 -26.88 7.85
CA THR A 111 -2.41 -27.03 8.68
C THR A 111 -3.69 -27.35 7.88
N GLY A 112 -3.69 -27.09 6.57
CA GLY A 112 -4.87 -27.16 5.71
C GLY A 112 -5.83 -25.97 5.86
N GLU A 113 -5.51 -24.99 6.70
CA GLU A 113 -6.36 -23.83 6.97
C GLU A 113 -6.48 -22.94 5.73
N THR A 114 -7.72 -22.60 5.35
CA THR A 114 -7.99 -21.54 4.36
C THR A 114 -8.14 -20.22 5.09
N TYR A 115 -7.45 -19.19 4.62
CA TYR A 115 -7.50 -17.83 5.19
C TYR A 115 -7.49 -16.77 4.10
N THR A 116 -7.85 -15.54 4.47
CA THR A 116 -8.04 -14.42 3.55
C THR A 116 -6.95 -13.36 3.72
N PRO A 117 -6.73 -12.46 2.75
CA PRO A 117 -5.84 -11.32 2.98
C PRO A 117 -6.39 -10.30 3.99
N ASN A 118 -7.66 -10.43 4.40
CA ASN A 118 -8.34 -9.51 5.31
C ASN A 118 -8.20 -9.92 6.79
N GLU A 119 -7.42 -10.96 7.11
CA GLU A 119 -7.09 -11.29 8.49
C GLU A 119 -6.42 -10.07 9.16
N PRO A 120 -6.91 -9.59 10.32
CA PRO A 120 -6.42 -8.36 10.95
C PRO A 120 -4.90 -8.34 11.16
N ASP A 121 -4.31 -9.47 11.56
CA ASP A 121 -2.87 -9.58 11.80
C ASP A 121 -2.05 -9.45 10.50
N LEU A 122 -2.57 -9.93 9.38
CA LEU A 122 -1.89 -9.82 8.09
C LEU A 122 -1.96 -8.38 7.56
N LEU A 123 -3.12 -7.73 7.71
CA LEU A 123 -3.29 -6.32 7.37
C LEU A 123 -2.37 -5.44 8.23
N MET A 124 -2.32 -5.70 9.53
CA MET A 124 -1.45 -4.99 10.48
C MET A 124 0.03 -5.16 10.10
N TRP A 125 0.45 -6.39 9.81
CA TRP A 125 1.82 -6.68 9.39
C TRP A 125 2.21 -5.90 8.13
N VAL A 126 1.40 -5.96 7.07
CA VAL A 126 1.67 -5.26 5.81
C VAL A 126 1.69 -3.74 6.01
N HIS A 127 0.72 -3.21 6.75
CA HIS A 127 0.65 -1.77 7.03
C HIS A 127 1.85 -1.29 7.85
N CYS A 128 2.12 -1.87 9.01
CA CYS A 128 3.19 -1.43 9.90
C CYS A 128 4.58 -1.57 9.27
N THR A 129 4.83 -2.64 8.50
CA THR A 129 6.11 -2.80 7.79
C THR A 129 6.31 -1.74 6.72
N LEU A 130 5.24 -1.34 6.01
CA LEU A 130 5.29 -0.24 5.04
C LEU A 130 5.62 1.09 5.71
N VAL A 131 4.85 1.45 6.74
CA VAL A 131 5.04 2.70 7.50
C VAL A 131 6.45 2.77 8.08
N TRP A 132 6.90 1.70 8.73
CA TRP A 132 8.23 1.64 9.31
C TRP A 132 9.33 1.79 8.27
N ALA A 133 9.26 1.05 7.16
CA ALA A 133 10.32 1.04 6.15
C ALA A 133 10.41 2.37 5.40
N VAL A 134 9.26 3.00 5.10
CA VAL A 134 9.22 4.33 4.48
C VAL A 134 9.81 5.39 5.43
N LEU A 135 9.46 5.36 6.72
CA LEU A 135 10.05 6.28 7.69
C LEU A 135 11.56 6.05 7.85
N ALA A 136 11.99 4.79 7.96
CA ALA A 136 13.41 4.44 8.10
C ALA A 136 14.23 4.89 6.88
N ALA A 137 13.71 4.69 5.66
CA ALA A 137 14.36 5.16 4.44
C ALA A 137 14.42 6.69 4.39
N CYS A 138 13.35 7.38 4.79
CA CYS A 138 13.31 8.84 4.89
C CYS A 138 14.35 9.36 5.89
N GLN A 139 14.46 8.76 7.08
CA GLN A 139 15.48 9.14 8.07
C GLN A 139 16.90 8.94 7.56
N ARG A 140 17.13 7.97 6.67
CA ARG A 140 18.46 7.63 6.18
C ARG A 140 18.87 8.40 4.92
N PHE A 141 17.92 8.66 4.02
CA PHE A 141 18.18 9.15 2.66
C PHE A 141 17.23 10.27 2.21
N GLY A 142 16.24 10.64 3.03
CA GLY A 142 15.20 11.59 2.72
C GLY A 142 15.36 12.94 3.43
N PRO A 143 14.29 13.76 3.43
CA PRO A 143 14.29 15.04 4.13
C PRO A 143 14.47 14.83 5.64
N MET A 144 15.11 15.82 6.29
CA MET A 144 15.22 15.82 7.74
C MET A 144 13.85 16.02 8.38
N LEU A 145 13.44 15.05 9.21
CA LEU A 145 12.24 15.13 10.03
C LEU A 145 12.63 15.32 11.50
N THR A 146 12.00 16.29 12.16
CA THR A 146 12.02 16.42 13.63
C THR A 146 11.35 15.21 14.28
N PRO A 147 11.60 14.91 15.57
CA PRO A 147 10.91 13.83 16.27
C PRO A 147 9.38 13.94 16.18
N ALA A 148 8.81 15.13 16.36
CA ALA A 148 7.37 15.36 16.29
C ALA A 148 6.79 15.10 14.89
N GLU A 149 7.52 15.42 13.82
CA GLU A 149 7.09 15.10 12.46
C GLU A 149 7.13 13.60 12.17
N ARG A 150 8.07 12.85 12.77
CA ARG A 150 8.10 11.38 12.66
C ARG A 150 6.87 10.76 13.34
N ASP A 151 6.52 11.24 14.52
CA ASP A 151 5.31 10.80 15.22
C ASP A 151 4.05 11.20 14.43
N ARG A 152 4.04 12.41 13.85
CA ARG A 152 2.96 12.87 12.98
C ARG A 152 2.80 12.00 11.75
N PHE A 153 3.89 11.63 11.08
CA PHE A 153 3.87 10.71 9.94
C PHE A 153 3.19 9.39 10.34
N VAL A 154 3.64 8.75 11.42
CA VAL A 154 3.04 7.48 11.88
C VAL A 154 1.55 7.66 12.22
N TYR A 155 1.18 8.78 12.84
CA TYR A 155 -0.22 9.11 13.15
C TYR A 155 -1.08 9.27 11.89
N GLU A 156 -0.58 9.99 10.89
CA GLU A 156 -1.26 10.24 9.62
C GLU A 156 -1.56 8.93 8.88
N GLN A 157 -0.70 7.92 8.97
CA GLN A 157 -0.90 6.63 8.31
C GLN A 157 -2.18 5.90 8.73
N ARG A 158 -2.80 6.26 9.86
CA ARG A 158 -4.14 5.76 10.25
C ARG A 158 -5.21 6.06 9.21
N GLU A 159 -5.10 7.17 8.46
CA GLU A 159 -6.04 7.52 7.40
C GLU A 159 -5.99 6.53 6.24
N SER A 160 -4.79 6.08 5.87
CA SER A 160 -4.58 5.06 4.81
C SER A 160 -5.03 3.64 5.20
N ALA A 161 -5.34 3.41 6.48
CA ALA A 161 -5.72 2.10 7.03
C ALA A 161 -7.24 1.90 7.17
N ARG A 162 -8.06 2.85 6.67
CA ARG A 162 -9.52 2.80 6.71
C ARG A 162 -10.12 1.93 5.59
#